data_AF-A0A0D3D011-F1
#
_entry.id   AF-A0A0D3D011-F1
#
_cell.length_a   1.000
_cell.length_b   1.000
_cell.length_c   1.000
_cell.angle_alpha   90.00
_cell.angle_beta   90.00
_cell.angle_gamma   90.00
#
_symmetry.space_group_name_H-M   'P 1'
#
loop_
_entity.id
_entity.type
_entity.pdbx_description
1 polymer ?
#
loop_
_entity_poly.entity_id
_entity_poly.type
_entity_poly.pdbx_seq_one_letter_code
_entity_poly.pdbx_strand_id
1 'polypeptide(L)'
;MGHKGAKDKNLKAKKKTKKLGTVENLMDRDGATKNKDLKADETEKPIVLSLPEAAAKMDPSHLAVFLDVPSVTDMDVLRFYFYFEKEFAQVSWKWVKMFNESPLSTLIDVPLSHIPEPLYELSVDWIKPREVEYISHIVLWICDRILYNLVAEGGDNAPPSVWPKSQAAHFVVLAMVLRARPDSLIEVLPSLRDKHTYQGPDKLPLIVWMMAQASRGDLSAGLYSWMCNLLPLVSNNKSCCPQSLDLVLQFAEYILSRPEALTILVNGGGVMEGQRLVPLPSLDILLRLTFPAPSARVETTERFEAIYPLLKDVALAPEAERAGRGRYAMKRILTFALTLAGEEGNPVVLAKEATSIAIRALSENVYCFDHWDKIYVDNPEASVALLKKLVDDNQFLRLSTSPSDILTVIVHETMESFRRKNKRAIAEGGANCALYKEADKYCRLISWRLCFRLTPINALVPAAVGAAVGATGAALIAGVSLVSPSL
;
A
#
# COMPACT_ATOMS: atom_id res chain seq x y z
N MET A 1 -24.21 -13.74 -57.76
CA MET A 1 -25.54 -14.37 -57.55
C MET A 1 -26.15 -13.79 -56.29
N GLY A 2 -27.38 -13.28 -56.40
CA GLY A 2 -27.96 -12.30 -55.48
C GLY A 2 -28.61 -12.84 -54.21
N HIS A 3 -28.54 -11.98 -53.19
CA HIS A 3 -29.56 -11.55 -52.22
C HIS A 3 -30.64 -12.50 -51.66
N LYS A 4 -30.66 -12.51 -50.31
CA LYS A 4 -31.78 -12.28 -49.36
C LYS A 4 -32.99 -13.22 -49.37
N GLY A 5 -33.40 -13.59 -48.14
CA GLY A 5 -34.83 -13.66 -47.80
C GLY A 5 -35.21 -14.73 -46.80
N ALA A 6 -35.46 -14.33 -45.55
CA ALA A 6 -36.10 -15.11 -44.50
C ALA A 6 -37.58 -15.41 -44.78
N LYS A 7 -38.14 -16.47 -44.17
CA LYS A 7 -39.38 -16.41 -43.33
C LYS A 7 -39.90 -17.78 -42.82
N ASP A 8 -40.57 -17.66 -41.67
CA ASP A 8 -41.68 -18.46 -41.09
C ASP A 8 -41.37 -19.84 -40.45
N LYS A 9 -41.56 -20.03 -39.13
CA LYS A 9 -42.77 -20.05 -38.26
C LYS A 9 -43.61 -21.37 -38.34
N ASN A 10 -43.45 -22.18 -37.28
CA ASN A 10 -44.47 -22.88 -36.46
C ASN A 10 -45.49 -23.86 -37.11
N LEU A 11 -45.48 -25.16 -36.70
CA LEU A 11 -46.63 -25.87 -36.09
C LEU A 11 -46.36 -27.33 -35.63
N LYS A 12 -46.54 -27.57 -34.31
CA LYS A 12 -47.17 -28.69 -33.54
C LYS A 12 -47.30 -30.15 -34.07
N ALA A 13 -46.93 -31.13 -33.21
CA ALA A 13 -47.72 -32.32 -32.79
C ALA A 13 -47.05 -33.07 -31.59
N LYS A 14 -47.63 -33.12 -30.36
CA LYS A 14 -48.36 -34.25 -29.66
C LYS A 14 -47.65 -35.63 -29.75
N LYS A 15 -47.35 -36.40 -28.68
CA LYS A 15 -48.24 -36.96 -27.62
C LYS A 15 -47.48 -37.84 -26.57
N LYS A 16 -48.01 -37.87 -25.32
CA LYS A 16 -48.20 -38.99 -24.34
C LYS A 16 -47.07 -39.57 -23.42
N THR A 17 -47.20 -39.21 -22.13
CA THR A 17 -47.31 -40.04 -20.89
C THR A 17 -46.51 -41.34 -20.67
N LYS A 18 -45.82 -41.44 -19.52
CA LYS A 18 -46.17 -42.33 -18.37
C LYS A 18 -45.38 -41.99 -17.09
N LYS A 19 -46.01 -42.20 -15.93
CA LYS A 19 -45.59 -41.90 -14.54
C LYS A 19 -45.49 -43.22 -13.75
N LEU A 20 -44.54 -43.34 -12.83
CA LEU A 20 -44.49 -44.25 -11.64
C LEU A 20 -43.32 -43.71 -10.76
N GLY A 21 -43.49 -43.08 -9.58
CA GLY A 21 -43.95 -43.60 -8.27
C GLY A 21 -42.77 -44.29 -7.54
N THR A 22 -42.34 -44.06 -6.29
CA THR A 22 -42.89 -43.46 -5.05
C THR A 22 -41.70 -43.35 -4.04
N VAL A 23 -41.65 -42.49 -3.01
CA VAL A 23 -41.88 -42.72 -1.54
C VAL A 23 -40.95 -41.67 -0.85
N GLU A 24 -41.29 -40.82 0.13
CA GLU A 24 -42.02 -41.03 1.39
C GLU A 24 -42.48 -39.67 1.98
N ASN A 25 -43.70 -39.63 2.51
CA ASN A 25 -44.23 -38.64 3.45
C ASN A 25 -44.60 -39.39 4.73
N LEU A 26 -44.15 -38.91 5.89
CA LEU A 26 -44.65 -39.20 7.25
C LEU A 26 -44.31 -37.90 8.04
N MET A 27 -45.19 -37.18 8.73
CA MET A 27 -46.44 -37.50 9.38
C MET A 27 -47.33 -36.24 9.41
N ASP A 28 -48.62 -36.42 9.13
CA ASP A 28 -49.69 -35.59 9.67
C ASP A 28 -50.94 -36.47 9.75
N ARG A 29 -51.59 -36.52 10.92
CA ARG A 29 -52.92 -37.12 11.05
C ARG A 29 -53.76 -36.42 12.12
N ASP A 30 -54.80 -35.77 11.61
CA ASP A 30 -56.18 -35.58 12.06
C ASP A 30 -56.56 -34.73 13.28
N GLY A 31 -57.54 -33.85 13.01
CA GLY A 31 -58.43 -33.23 13.98
C GLY A 31 -59.29 -32.11 13.41
N ALA A 32 -60.28 -32.42 12.56
CA ALA A 32 -61.23 -31.43 12.04
C ALA A 32 -62.31 -31.08 13.07
N THR A 33 -62.48 -29.79 13.37
CA THR A 33 -63.78 -29.22 13.77
C THR A 33 -63.85 -27.74 13.39
N LYS A 34 -64.78 -27.39 12.50
CA LYS A 34 -65.20 -26.00 12.26
C LYS A 34 -65.99 -25.51 13.48
N ASN A 35 -65.62 -24.34 14.02
CA ASN A 35 -66.61 -23.40 14.54
C ASN A 35 -66.10 -21.96 14.49
N LYS A 36 -67.09 -21.09 14.31
CA LYS A 36 -67.13 -19.66 13.96
C LYS A 36 -66.29 -18.71 14.82
N ASP A 37 -65.94 -17.61 14.14
CA ASP A 37 -65.74 -16.24 14.62
C ASP A 37 -64.85 -16.04 15.85
N LEU A 38 -63.69 -15.39 15.64
CA LEU A 38 -63.17 -14.33 16.50
C LEU A 38 -62.01 -13.64 15.77
N LYS A 39 -62.28 -12.38 15.40
CA LYS A 39 -61.38 -11.25 15.11
C LYS A 39 -60.04 -11.55 14.44
N ALA A 40 -59.89 -11.01 13.23
CA ALA A 40 -58.61 -10.68 12.65
C ALA A 40 -57.77 -9.93 13.70
N ASP A 41 -56.76 -10.63 14.22
CA ASP A 41 -55.68 -10.00 14.94
C ASP A 41 -54.98 -9.10 13.93
N GLU A 42 -54.93 -7.81 14.24
CA GLU A 42 -54.20 -6.84 13.44
C GLU A 42 -52.78 -7.36 13.33
N THR A 43 -52.38 -7.77 12.13
CA THR A 43 -50.98 -7.99 11.80
C THR A 43 -50.22 -6.72 12.15
N GLU A 44 -49.62 -6.69 13.35
CA GLU A 44 -48.59 -5.73 13.70
C GLU A 44 -47.56 -5.82 12.57
N LYS A 45 -47.48 -4.74 11.79
CA LYS A 45 -46.42 -4.63 10.78
C LYS A 45 -45.11 -4.83 11.53
N PRO A 46 -44.19 -5.68 11.06
CA PRO A 46 -42.90 -5.85 11.71
C PRO A 46 -42.25 -4.48 11.83
N ILE A 47 -41.96 -4.06 13.07
CA ILE A 47 -41.33 -2.77 13.35
C ILE A 47 -39.94 -2.84 12.76
N VAL A 48 -39.71 -2.11 11.67
CA VAL A 48 -38.37 -1.96 11.10
C VAL A 48 -37.60 -1.03 12.03
N LEU A 49 -36.64 -1.60 12.77
CA LEU A 49 -35.79 -0.84 13.70
C LEU A 49 -34.62 -0.20 12.94
N SER A 50 -34.18 0.96 13.43
CA SER A 50 -32.89 1.51 13.00
C SER A 50 -31.74 0.74 13.68
N LEU A 51 -30.54 0.75 13.08
CA LEU A 51 -29.36 0.13 13.69
C LEU A 51 -29.07 0.63 15.12
N PRO A 52 -29.03 1.95 15.41
CA PRO A 52 -28.77 2.42 16.77
C PRO A 52 -29.87 2.00 17.77
N GLU A 53 -31.14 1.96 17.35
CA GLU A 53 -32.23 1.48 18.21
C GLU A 53 -32.10 0.00 18.57
N ALA A 54 -31.71 -0.84 17.60
CA ALA A 54 -31.49 -2.25 17.85
C ALA A 54 -30.25 -2.45 18.73
N ALA A 55 -29.14 -1.76 18.44
CA ALA A 55 -27.91 -1.88 19.19
C ALA A 55 -28.05 -1.40 20.65
N ALA A 56 -28.85 -0.35 20.90
CA ALA A 56 -29.14 0.14 22.25
C ALA A 56 -29.93 -0.86 23.12
N LYS A 57 -30.64 -1.82 22.51
CA LYS A 57 -31.39 -2.87 23.22
C LYS A 57 -30.52 -4.09 23.57
N MET A 58 -29.34 -4.19 22.98
CA MET A 58 -28.44 -5.31 23.22
C MET A 58 -27.77 -5.18 24.59
N ASP A 59 -27.76 -6.28 25.35
CA ASP A 59 -27.07 -6.35 26.62
C ASP A 59 -25.66 -6.97 26.42
N PRO A 60 -24.57 -6.25 26.75
CA PRO A 60 -23.21 -6.79 26.70
C PRO A 60 -23.02 -8.05 27.55
N SER A 61 -23.74 -8.19 28.67
CA SER A 61 -23.64 -9.37 29.53
C SER A 61 -24.20 -10.62 28.85
N HIS A 62 -25.26 -10.47 28.05
CA HIS A 62 -25.81 -11.57 27.24
C HIS A 62 -24.83 -12.00 26.14
N LEU A 63 -24.13 -11.06 25.51
CA LEU A 63 -23.05 -11.38 24.57
C LEU A 63 -21.93 -12.16 25.28
N ALA A 64 -21.48 -11.69 26.44
CA ALA A 64 -20.40 -12.35 27.20
C ALA A 64 -20.76 -13.81 27.52
N VAL A 65 -21.96 -14.05 28.06
CA VAL A 65 -22.46 -15.40 28.36
C VAL A 65 -22.59 -16.25 27.10
N PHE A 66 -23.05 -15.67 25.99
CA PHE A 66 -23.19 -16.40 24.73
C PHE A 66 -21.84 -16.87 24.16
N LEU A 67 -20.77 -16.10 24.39
CA LEU A 67 -19.42 -16.34 23.90
C LEU A 67 -18.57 -17.24 24.81
N ASP A 68 -18.95 -17.41 26.09
CA ASP A 68 -18.23 -18.24 27.07
C ASP A 68 -18.47 -19.75 26.89
N VAL A 69 -19.44 -20.13 26.06
CA VAL A 69 -19.76 -21.54 25.82
C VAL A 69 -18.68 -22.19 24.95
N PRO A 70 -18.03 -23.29 25.43
CA PRO A 70 -17.00 -23.99 24.67
C PRO A 70 -17.51 -24.45 23.31
N SER A 71 -16.73 -24.20 22.26
CA SER A 71 -17.08 -24.55 20.89
C SER A 71 -15.79 -24.85 20.09
N VAL A 72 -15.95 -25.41 18.88
CA VAL A 72 -14.83 -25.68 17.98
C VAL A 72 -14.35 -24.33 17.42
N THR A 73 -13.05 -24.11 17.36
CA THR A 73 -12.41 -22.84 16.95
C THR A 73 -13.00 -22.24 15.66
N ASP A 74 -13.23 -23.06 14.64
CA ASP A 74 -13.80 -22.65 13.35
C ASP A 74 -15.25 -22.15 13.47
N MET A 75 -15.99 -22.70 14.44
CA MET A 75 -17.40 -22.40 14.68
C MET A 75 -17.59 -21.21 15.63
N ASP A 76 -16.58 -20.85 16.42
CA ASP A 76 -16.64 -19.73 17.36
C ASP A 76 -16.92 -18.42 16.64
N VAL A 77 -16.21 -18.15 15.55
CA VAL A 77 -16.33 -16.89 14.81
C VAL A 77 -17.67 -16.81 14.08
N LEU A 78 -18.16 -17.95 13.54
CA LEU A 78 -19.50 -18.04 12.96
C LEU A 78 -20.58 -17.85 14.02
N ARG A 79 -20.40 -18.41 15.21
CA ARG A 79 -21.32 -18.24 16.34
C ARG A 79 -21.40 -16.77 16.75
N PHE A 80 -20.26 -16.08 16.86
CA PHE A 80 -20.21 -14.64 17.09
C PHE A 80 -21.02 -13.89 16.03
N TYR A 81 -20.84 -14.22 14.75
CA TYR A 81 -21.64 -13.63 13.67
C TYR A 81 -23.14 -13.89 13.84
N PHE A 82 -23.55 -15.13 14.13
CA PHE A 82 -24.97 -15.51 14.28
C PHE A 82 -25.66 -14.81 15.45
N TYR A 83 -24.92 -14.43 16.50
CA TYR A 83 -25.46 -13.58 17.56
C TYR A 83 -25.91 -12.23 17.01
N PHE A 84 -25.02 -11.51 16.32
CA PHE A 84 -25.35 -10.22 15.73
C PHE A 84 -26.39 -10.33 14.62
N GLU A 85 -26.40 -11.42 13.85
CA GLU A 85 -27.44 -11.68 12.86
C GLU A 85 -28.84 -11.71 13.51
N LYS A 86 -28.97 -12.42 14.63
CA LYS A 86 -30.22 -12.52 15.38
C LYS A 86 -30.66 -11.16 15.92
N GLU A 87 -29.74 -10.44 16.57
CA GLU A 87 -30.03 -9.16 17.21
C GLU A 87 -30.36 -8.06 16.19
N PHE A 88 -29.81 -8.13 14.97
CA PHE A 88 -30.09 -7.19 13.89
C PHE A 88 -31.04 -7.73 12.80
N ALA A 89 -31.81 -8.78 13.08
CA ALA A 89 -32.71 -9.38 12.09
C ALA A 89 -33.82 -8.43 11.59
N GLN A 90 -34.24 -7.47 12.42
CA GLN A 90 -35.28 -6.48 12.09
C GLN A 90 -34.73 -5.14 11.58
N VAL A 91 -33.40 -5.02 11.44
CA VAL A 91 -32.75 -3.77 10.99
C VAL A 91 -32.75 -3.70 9.47
N SER A 92 -33.32 -2.63 8.92
CA SER A 92 -33.17 -2.31 7.50
C SER A 92 -31.83 -1.61 7.27
N TRP A 93 -31.05 -2.08 6.31
CA TRP A 93 -29.71 -1.57 6.00
C TRP A 93 -29.58 -1.25 4.51
N LYS A 94 -29.49 0.04 4.16
CA LYS A 94 -29.44 0.51 2.76
C LYS A 94 -28.02 0.92 2.39
N TRP A 95 -27.12 -0.06 2.35
CA TRP A 95 -25.69 0.19 2.19
C TRP A 95 -25.34 0.73 0.80
N VAL A 96 -26.00 0.31 -0.28
CA VAL A 96 -25.68 0.80 -1.63
C VAL A 96 -25.96 2.29 -1.73
N LYS A 97 -27.12 2.72 -1.25
CA LYS A 97 -27.45 4.14 -1.13
C LYS A 97 -26.44 4.88 -0.26
N MET A 98 -26.07 4.30 0.88
CA MET A 98 -25.09 4.87 1.82
C MET A 98 -23.73 5.13 1.14
N PHE A 99 -23.20 4.16 0.38
CA PHE A 99 -21.94 4.31 -0.35
C PHE A 99 -22.00 5.33 -1.49
N ASN A 100 -23.16 5.52 -2.10
CA ASN A 100 -23.33 6.49 -3.18
C ASN A 100 -23.49 7.93 -2.69
N GLU A 101 -24.03 8.12 -1.48
CA GLU A 101 -24.43 9.44 -0.98
C GLU A 101 -23.47 10.02 0.07
N SER A 102 -22.64 9.18 0.72
CA SER A 102 -21.78 9.62 1.83
C SER A 102 -20.30 9.56 1.46
N PRO A 103 -19.49 10.54 1.91
CA PRO A 103 -18.04 10.48 1.70
C PRO A 103 -17.41 9.38 2.55
N LEU A 104 -16.24 8.88 2.10
CA LEU A 104 -15.50 7.82 2.79
C LEU A 104 -15.18 8.19 4.25
N SER A 105 -14.89 9.46 4.52
CA SER A 105 -14.60 9.98 5.87
C SER A 105 -15.76 9.79 6.85
N THR A 106 -17.01 9.77 6.38
CA THR A 106 -18.19 9.46 7.21
C THR A 106 -18.42 7.96 7.27
N LEU A 107 -18.29 7.27 6.14
CA LEU A 107 -18.54 5.83 6.03
C LEU A 107 -17.60 4.99 6.87
N ILE A 108 -16.38 5.47 7.13
CA ILE A 108 -15.41 4.72 7.91
C ILE A 108 -15.85 4.49 9.35
N ASP A 109 -16.64 5.40 9.93
CA ASP A 109 -17.15 5.24 11.29
C ASP A 109 -18.44 4.42 11.36
N VAL A 110 -19.16 4.29 10.24
CA VAL A 110 -20.37 3.46 10.12
C VAL A 110 -19.99 2.02 9.76
N PRO A 111 -20.59 0.99 10.40
CA PRO A 111 -21.72 1.04 11.33
C PRO A 111 -21.34 1.22 12.81
N LEU A 112 -20.05 1.23 13.14
CA LEU A 112 -19.59 1.10 14.53
C LEU A 112 -19.90 2.31 15.41
N SER A 113 -20.07 3.49 14.83
CA SER A 113 -20.56 4.69 15.53
C SER A 113 -21.96 4.54 16.13
N HIS A 114 -22.73 3.54 15.68
CA HIS A 114 -24.05 3.21 16.22
C HIS A 114 -24.04 2.08 17.23
N ILE A 115 -22.88 1.47 17.49
CA ILE A 115 -22.74 0.36 18.43
C ILE A 115 -22.32 0.92 19.80
N PRO A 116 -23.02 0.57 20.90
CA PRO A 116 -22.61 0.96 22.23
C PRO A 116 -21.18 0.53 22.55
N GLU A 117 -20.39 1.42 23.14
CA GLU A 117 -18.97 1.20 23.45
C GLU A 117 -18.71 -0.09 24.25
N PRO A 118 -19.45 -0.43 25.33
CA PRO A 118 -19.22 -1.68 26.05
C PRO A 118 -19.41 -2.94 25.20
N LEU A 119 -20.36 -2.89 24.26
CA LEU A 119 -20.62 -4.01 23.33
C LEU A 119 -19.50 -4.13 22.29
N TYR A 120 -19.00 -3.00 21.80
CA TYR A 120 -17.88 -2.95 20.86
C TYR A 120 -16.58 -3.45 21.50
N GLU A 121 -16.23 -2.96 22.69
CA GLU A 121 -15.01 -3.37 23.40
C GLU A 121 -15.00 -4.87 23.70
N LEU A 122 -16.10 -5.39 24.25
CA LEU A 122 -16.25 -6.83 24.51
C LEU A 122 -16.07 -7.66 23.24
N SER A 123 -16.66 -7.21 22.13
CA SER A 123 -16.55 -7.88 20.83
C SER A 123 -15.12 -7.87 20.32
N VAL A 124 -14.43 -6.73 20.38
CA VAL A 124 -13.06 -6.58 19.90
C VAL A 124 -12.08 -7.38 20.74
N ASP A 125 -12.22 -7.37 22.06
CA ASP A 125 -11.38 -8.16 22.96
C ASP A 125 -11.62 -9.67 22.78
N TRP A 126 -12.85 -10.03 22.43
CA TRP A 126 -13.14 -11.39 21.97
C TRP A 126 -12.58 -11.67 20.57
N ILE A 127 -12.46 -10.74 19.63
CA ILE A 127 -11.90 -11.08 18.30
C ILE A 127 -10.36 -11.20 18.36
N LYS A 128 -9.70 -10.31 19.09
CA LYS A 128 -8.23 -10.14 19.08
C LYS A 128 -7.41 -11.43 19.19
N PRO A 129 -7.63 -12.33 20.17
CA PRO A 129 -6.71 -13.46 20.39
C PRO A 129 -7.00 -14.68 19.52
N ARG A 130 -7.93 -14.60 18.54
CA ARG A 130 -8.30 -15.74 17.67
C ARG A 130 -7.22 -15.98 16.62
N GLU A 131 -7.24 -17.08 15.88
CA GLU A 131 -6.21 -17.26 14.83
C GLU A 131 -6.56 -16.47 13.58
N VAL A 132 -5.55 -15.89 12.91
CA VAL A 132 -5.77 -15.04 11.73
C VAL A 132 -6.50 -15.79 10.62
N GLU A 133 -6.16 -17.07 10.43
CA GLU A 133 -6.71 -17.93 9.37
C GLU A 133 -8.24 -18.02 9.42
N TYR A 134 -8.81 -18.30 10.60
CA TYR A 134 -10.25 -18.38 10.79
C TYR A 134 -10.94 -17.03 10.60
N ILE A 135 -10.29 -15.96 11.05
CA ILE A 135 -10.81 -14.60 10.88
C ILE A 135 -10.81 -14.22 9.39
N SER A 136 -9.77 -14.56 8.64
CA SER A 136 -9.69 -14.33 7.20
C SER A 136 -10.77 -15.09 6.43
N HIS A 137 -11.09 -16.32 6.83
CA HIS A 137 -12.20 -17.08 6.25
C HIS A 137 -13.54 -16.37 6.48
N ILE A 138 -13.82 -15.86 7.69
CA ILE A 138 -15.07 -15.13 7.92
C ILE A 138 -15.14 -13.82 7.15
N VAL A 139 -14.01 -13.11 6.99
CA VAL A 139 -13.95 -11.87 6.21
C VAL A 139 -14.41 -12.10 4.77
N LEU A 140 -13.86 -13.13 4.10
CA LEU A 140 -14.27 -13.48 2.74
C LEU A 140 -15.71 -13.99 2.70
N TRP A 141 -16.10 -14.84 3.65
CA TRP A 141 -17.45 -15.39 3.70
C TRP A 141 -18.53 -14.30 3.86
N ILE A 142 -18.30 -13.30 4.72
CA ILE A 142 -19.22 -12.16 4.85
C ILE A 142 -19.20 -11.31 3.57
N CYS A 143 -18.02 -11.03 3.02
CA CYS A 143 -17.87 -10.25 1.79
C CYS A 143 -18.64 -10.88 0.61
N ASP A 144 -18.50 -12.20 0.42
CA ASP A 144 -19.22 -12.97 -0.60
C ASP A 144 -20.74 -12.81 -0.46
N ARG A 145 -21.25 -12.78 0.77
CA ARG A 145 -22.69 -12.59 1.03
C ARG A 145 -23.17 -11.18 0.71
N ILE A 146 -22.39 -10.16 1.07
CA ILE A 146 -22.71 -8.77 0.72
C ILE A 146 -22.77 -8.64 -0.81
N LEU A 147 -21.78 -9.19 -1.52
CA LEU A 147 -21.71 -9.13 -2.98
C LEU A 147 -22.76 -10.00 -3.68
N TYR A 148 -23.15 -11.14 -3.10
CA TYR A 148 -24.26 -11.92 -3.60
C TYR A 148 -25.56 -11.10 -3.59
N ASN A 149 -25.84 -10.40 -2.49
CA ASN A 149 -27.03 -9.54 -2.38
C ASN A 149 -26.98 -8.38 -3.38
N LEU A 150 -25.78 -7.84 -3.67
CA LEU A 150 -25.59 -6.82 -4.70
C LEU A 150 -26.01 -7.32 -6.09
N VAL A 151 -25.50 -8.49 -6.50
CA VAL A 151 -25.61 -8.99 -7.88
C VAL A 151 -26.93 -9.73 -8.13
N ALA A 152 -27.34 -10.61 -7.21
CA ALA A 152 -28.46 -11.53 -7.44
C ALA A 152 -29.81 -10.97 -6.97
N GLU A 153 -29.82 -10.06 -5.99
CA GLU A 153 -31.06 -9.68 -5.28
C GLU A 153 -31.39 -8.17 -5.35
N GLY A 154 -30.55 -7.35 -6.00
CA GLY A 154 -30.84 -5.93 -6.22
C GLY A 154 -30.37 -5.00 -5.09
N GLY A 155 -29.32 -5.41 -4.36
CA GLY A 155 -28.61 -4.57 -3.38
C GLY A 155 -29.48 -4.20 -2.18
N ASP A 156 -29.91 -2.94 -2.12
CA ASP A 156 -30.78 -2.41 -1.05
C ASP A 156 -32.20 -2.97 -1.09
N ASN A 157 -32.65 -3.45 -2.26
CA ASN A 157 -34.00 -3.99 -2.46
C ASN A 157 -34.05 -5.52 -2.36
N ALA A 158 -32.94 -6.15 -1.97
CA ALA A 158 -32.85 -7.59 -1.78
C ALA A 158 -33.93 -8.07 -0.79
N PRO A 159 -34.87 -8.95 -1.20
CA PRO A 159 -35.75 -9.61 -0.25
C PRO A 159 -34.90 -10.40 0.76
N PRO A 160 -35.35 -10.60 2.00
CA PRO A 160 -34.58 -11.34 2.98
C PRO A 160 -34.25 -12.74 2.45
N SER A 161 -32.96 -13.00 2.20
CA SER A 161 -32.47 -14.29 1.70
C SER A 161 -32.87 -15.43 2.64
N VAL A 162 -32.89 -16.66 2.12
CA VAL A 162 -33.25 -17.84 2.93
C VAL A 162 -32.30 -18.00 4.12
N TRP A 163 -31.01 -17.65 3.97
CA TRP A 163 -29.97 -17.59 5.02
C TRP A 163 -28.70 -16.87 4.53
N PRO A 164 -28.00 -16.04 5.35
CA PRO A 164 -28.38 -15.16 6.45
C PRO A 164 -29.22 -13.96 6.04
N LYS A 165 -29.96 -13.42 7.02
CA LYS A 165 -31.02 -12.42 6.81
C LYS A 165 -30.61 -10.98 7.09
N SER A 166 -29.60 -10.73 7.93
CA SER A 166 -29.27 -9.37 8.37
C SER A 166 -28.07 -8.78 7.62
N GLN A 167 -28.36 -7.84 6.70
CA GLN A 167 -27.30 -7.03 6.06
C GLN A 167 -26.57 -6.16 7.09
N ALA A 168 -27.26 -5.62 8.09
CA ALA A 168 -26.65 -4.84 9.16
C ALA A 168 -25.58 -5.64 9.91
N ALA A 169 -25.89 -6.91 10.25
CA ALA A 169 -24.92 -7.79 10.92
C ALA A 169 -23.67 -8.04 10.08
N HIS A 170 -23.80 -8.22 8.75
CA HIS A 170 -22.63 -8.35 7.87
C HIS A 170 -21.68 -7.17 8.04
N PHE A 171 -22.18 -5.93 7.96
CA PHE A 171 -21.33 -4.75 8.07
C PHE A 171 -20.79 -4.55 9.49
N VAL A 172 -21.58 -4.79 10.53
CA VAL A 172 -21.14 -4.61 11.93
C VAL A 172 -20.03 -5.60 12.28
N VAL A 173 -20.26 -6.89 12.03
CA VAL A 173 -19.28 -7.94 12.33
C VAL A 173 -18.02 -7.74 11.49
N LEU A 174 -18.16 -7.47 10.19
CA LEU A 174 -17.02 -7.25 9.32
C LEU A 174 -16.18 -6.04 9.77
N ALA A 175 -16.81 -4.94 10.16
CA ALA A 175 -16.10 -3.76 10.67
C ALA A 175 -15.37 -4.05 12.00
N MET A 176 -16.02 -4.74 12.94
CA MET A 176 -15.38 -5.15 14.21
C MET A 176 -14.18 -6.04 13.95
N VAL A 177 -14.33 -7.04 13.07
CA VAL A 177 -13.28 -7.99 12.71
C VAL A 177 -12.09 -7.28 12.07
N LEU A 178 -12.34 -6.44 11.06
CA LEU A 178 -11.26 -5.75 10.35
C LEU A 178 -10.52 -4.74 11.24
N ARG A 179 -11.21 -4.08 12.17
CA ARG A 179 -10.56 -3.19 13.15
C ARG A 179 -9.79 -3.95 14.24
N ALA A 180 -10.32 -5.07 14.71
CA ALA A 180 -9.67 -5.86 15.75
C ALA A 180 -8.49 -6.66 15.21
N ARG A 181 -8.59 -7.13 13.96
CA ARG A 181 -7.61 -7.99 13.27
C ARG A 181 -7.36 -7.54 11.83
N PRO A 182 -6.65 -6.41 11.64
CA PRO A 182 -6.31 -5.90 10.31
C PRO A 182 -5.46 -6.86 9.48
N ASP A 183 -4.66 -7.70 10.13
CA ASP A 183 -3.89 -8.80 9.53
C ASP A 183 -4.76 -9.78 8.76
N SER A 184 -6.00 -10.00 9.20
CA SER A 184 -6.95 -10.85 8.48
C SER A 184 -7.31 -10.32 7.09
N LEU A 185 -7.30 -8.99 6.89
CA LEU A 185 -7.48 -8.38 5.58
C LEU A 185 -6.28 -8.67 4.67
N ILE A 186 -5.07 -8.58 5.23
CA ILE A 186 -3.81 -8.76 4.51
C ILE A 186 -3.72 -10.15 3.89
N GLU A 187 -4.09 -11.17 4.66
CA GLU A 187 -4.20 -12.56 4.19
C GLU A 187 -5.16 -12.71 2.99
N VAL A 188 -6.24 -11.93 2.94
CA VAL A 188 -7.26 -12.06 1.88
C VAL A 188 -7.04 -11.13 0.70
N LEU A 189 -6.10 -10.17 0.76
CA LEU A 189 -5.79 -9.23 -0.32
C LEU A 189 -5.56 -9.92 -1.67
N PRO A 190 -4.81 -11.05 -1.79
CA PRO A 190 -4.65 -11.75 -3.06
C PRO A 190 -5.99 -12.22 -3.63
N SER A 191 -6.89 -12.75 -2.79
CA SER A 191 -8.24 -13.14 -3.21
C SER A 191 -9.02 -11.94 -3.75
N LEU A 192 -9.00 -10.81 -3.05
CA LEU A 192 -9.69 -9.59 -3.48
C LEU A 192 -9.16 -9.05 -4.82
N ARG A 193 -7.85 -9.19 -5.08
CA ARG A 193 -7.21 -8.75 -6.32
C ARG A 193 -7.47 -9.68 -7.50
N ASP A 194 -7.40 -10.99 -7.28
CA ASP A 194 -7.23 -11.95 -8.38
C ASP A 194 -8.56 -12.63 -8.76
N LYS A 195 -9.56 -12.69 -7.87
CA LYS A 195 -10.85 -13.33 -8.15
C LYS A 195 -11.86 -12.34 -8.73
N HIS A 196 -12.46 -12.71 -9.86
CA HIS A 196 -13.50 -11.93 -10.54
C HIS A 196 -14.71 -11.57 -9.66
N THR A 197 -15.00 -12.37 -8.62
CA THR A 197 -16.05 -12.10 -7.64
C THR A 197 -15.92 -10.73 -6.99
N TYR A 198 -14.69 -10.27 -6.71
CA TYR A 198 -14.42 -9.00 -6.01
C TYR A 198 -14.03 -7.85 -6.94
N GLN A 199 -13.85 -8.15 -8.23
CA GLN A 199 -13.47 -7.16 -9.24
C GLN A 199 -14.71 -6.49 -9.84
N GLY A 200 -14.63 -5.17 -10.04
CA GLY A 200 -15.70 -4.38 -10.66
C GLY A 200 -15.88 -3.00 -10.00
N PRO A 201 -16.27 -1.96 -10.75
CA PRO A 201 -16.46 -0.62 -10.22
C PRO A 201 -17.61 -0.53 -9.20
N ASP A 202 -18.62 -1.38 -9.32
CA ASP A 202 -19.76 -1.53 -8.41
C ASP A 202 -19.37 -2.10 -7.04
N LYS A 203 -18.29 -2.89 -6.99
CA LYS A 203 -17.81 -3.57 -5.79
C LYS A 203 -16.73 -2.77 -5.07
N LEU A 204 -16.04 -1.89 -5.80
CA LEU A 204 -14.94 -1.08 -5.28
C LEU A 204 -15.27 -0.29 -4.01
N PRO A 205 -16.46 0.33 -3.85
CA PRO A 205 -16.82 1.03 -2.62
C PRO A 205 -16.76 0.14 -1.37
N LEU A 206 -17.24 -1.10 -1.47
CA LEU A 206 -17.17 -2.07 -0.38
C LEU A 206 -15.72 -2.44 -0.06
N ILE A 207 -14.91 -2.71 -1.09
CA ILE A 207 -13.50 -3.10 -0.92
C ILE A 207 -12.69 -1.96 -0.26
N VAL A 208 -12.88 -0.73 -0.72
CA VAL A 208 -12.23 0.46 -0.13
C VAL A 208 -12.68 0.65 1.31
N TRP A 209 -13.97 0.46 1.60
CA TRP A 209 -14.49 0.54 2.96
C TRP A 209 -13.91 -0.53 3.89
N MET A 210 -13.76 -1.78 3.42
CA MET A 210 -13.09 -2.83 4.20
C MET A 210 -11.65 -2.44 4.55
N MET A 211 -10.89 -1.92 3.57
CA MET A 211 -9.53 -1.43 3.80
C MET A 211 -9.51 -0.23 4.76
N ALA A 212 -10.52 0.64 4.68
CA ALA A 212 -10.68 1.76 5.60
C ALA A 212 -10.95 1.27 7.03
N GLN A 213 -11.81 0.26 7.24
CA GLN A 213 -11.99 -0.36 8.55
C GLN A 213 -10.67 -0.93 9.09
N ALA A 214 -9.92 -1.69 8.29
CA ALA A 214 -8.61 -2.21 8.71
C ALA A 214 -7.63 -1.08 9.06
N SER A 215 -7.64 0.03 8.31
CA SER A 215 -6.79 1.19 8.58
C SER A 215 -7.03 1.85 9.94
N ARG A 216 -8.24 1.72 10.50
CA ARG A 216 -8.58 2.22 11.84
C ARG A 216 -7.94 1.37 12.94
N GLY A 217 -7.80 0.06 12.71
CA GLY A 217 -7.09 -0.85 13.61
C GLY A 217 -5.57 -0.76 13.46
N ASP A 218 -5.07 -0.76 12.22
CA ASP A 218 -3.65 -0.59 11.88
C ASP A 218 -3.51 0.22 10.60
N LEU A 219 -2.90 1.40 10.73
CA LEU A 219 -2.66 2.32 9.61
C LEU A 219 -1.77 1.67 8.53
N SER A 220 -0.81 0.83 8.93
CA SER A 220 0.10 0.13 8.04
C SER A 220 -0.64 -0.90 7.19
N ALA A 221 -1.55 -1.66 7.81
CA ALA A 221 -2.43 -2.59 7.08
C ALA A 221 -3.29 -1.86 6.03
N GLY A 222 -3.83 -0.69 6.39
CA GLY A 222 -4.58 0.16 5.46
C GLY A 222 -3.74 0.61 4.25
N LEU A 223 -2.56 1.18 4.49
CA LEU A 223 -1.67 1.65 3.41
C LEU A 223 -1.17 0.51 2.54
N TYR A 224 -0.77 -0.62 3.15
CA TYR A 224 -0.34 -1.81 2.42
C TYR A 224 -1.43 -2.33 1.48
N SER A 225 -2.67 -2.37 1.97
CA SER A 225 -3.84 -2.78 1.19
C SER A 225 -4.07 -1.87 -0.01
N TRP A 226 -3.97 -0.55 0.20
CA TRP A 226 -4.07 0.42 -0.90
C TRP A 226 -2.97 0.22 -1.95
N MET A 227 -1.72 0.07 -1.52
CA MET A 227 -0.56 -0.15 -2.39
C MET A 227 -0.66 -1.42 -3.23
N CYS A 228 -1.18 -2.51 -2.65
CA CYS A 228 -1.20 -3.83 -3.28
C CYS A 228 -2.42 -4.08 -4.18
N ASN A 229 -3.56 -3.46 -3.86
CA ASN A 229 -4.84 -3.80 -4.48
C ASN A 229 -5.50 -2.64 -5.21
N LEU A 230 -5.33 -1.40 -4.75
CA LEU A 230 -6.03 -0.23 -5.31
C LEU A 230 -5.15 0.54 -6.29
N LEU A 231 -3.89 0.82 -5.91
CA LEU A 231 -2.95 1.54 -6.77
C LEU A 231 -2.74 0.88 -8.15
N PRO A 232 -2.65 -0.47 -8.28
CA PRO A 232 -2.53 -1.12 -9.59
C PRO A 232 -3.75 -0.94 -10.50
N LEU A 233 -4.94 -0.68 -9.95
CA LEU A 233 -6.15 -0.41 -10.73
C LEU A 233 -6.06 0.93 -11.47
N VAL A 234 -5.32 1.88 -10.91
CA VAL A 234 -5.08 3.20 -11.51
C VAL A 234 -4.07 3.12 -12.66
N SER A 235 -3.00 2.35 -12.50
CA SER A 235 -1.91 2.25 -13.50
C SER A 235 -2.35 1.64 -14.84
N ASN A 236 -3.35 0.76 -14.84
CA ASN A 236 -3.64 -0.08 -16.00
C ASN A 236 -4.40 0.61 -17.15
N ASN A 237 -4.67 1.92 -17.06
CA ASN A 237 -5.18 2.84 -18.11
C ASN A 237 -6.37 2.36 -18.98
N LYS A 238 -6.97 1.21 -18.68
CA LYS A 238 -7.98 0.53 -19.52
C LYS A 238 -9.33 0.38 -18.84
N SER A 239 -9.51 0.75 -17.57
CA SER A 239 -10.74 0.35 -16.86
C SER A 239 -11.20 1.17 -15.66
N CYS A 240 -10.45 2.16 -15.15
CA CYS A 240 -10.90 2.89 -13.96
C CYS A 240 -11.75 4.11 -14.37
N CYS A 241 -13.03 4.14 -13.99
CA CYS A 241 -13.86 5.33 -14.18
C CYS A 241 -13.39 6.46 -13.24
N PRO A 242 -13.68 7.75 -13.56
CA PRO A 242 -13.26 8.87 -12.74
C PRO A 242 -13.69 8.76 -11.27
N GLN A 243 -14.89 8.23 -11.00
CA GLN A 243 -15.39 8.03 -9.64
C GLN A 243 -14.59 6.99 -8.86
N SER A 244 -14.22 5.89 -9.51
CA SER A 244 -13.40 4.84 -8.88
C SER A 244 -12.00 5.36 -8.55
N LEU A 245 -11.42 6.13 -9.47
CA LEU A 245 -10.10 6.72 -9.27
C LEU A 245 -10.11 7.77 -8.15
N ASP A 246 -11.14 8.61 -8.10
CA ASP A 246 -11.33 9.57 -7.03
C ASP A 246 -11.42 8.88 -5.65
N LEU A 247 -12.23 7.83 -5.54
CA LEU A 247 -12.35 7.05 -4.32
C LEU A 247 -11.02 6.41 -3.87
N VAL A 248 -10.24 5.87 -4.83
CA VAL A 248 -8.92 5.29 -4.54
C VAL A 248 -7.96 6.34 -3.97
N LEU A 249 -7.94 7.54 -4.54
CA LEU A 249 -7.10 8.64 -4.07
C LEU A 249 -7.58 9.20 -2.72
N GLN A 250 -8.90 9.38 -2.54
CA GLN A 250 -9.49 9.86 -1.29
C GLN A 250 -9.10 8.95 -0.12
N PHE A 251 -9.02 7.63 -0.33
CA PHE A 251 -8.59 6.72 0.72
C PHE A 251 -7.11 6.90 1.10
N ALA A 252 -6.22 7.08 0.12
CA ALA A 252 -4.80 7.37 0.39
C ALA A 252 -4.62 8.68 1.15
N GLU A 253 -5.31 9.72 0.71
CA GLU A 253 -5.31 11.04 1.35
C GLU A 253 -5.87 10.99 2.76
N TYR A 254 -6.93 10.21 2.99
CA TYR A 254 -7.47 9.96 4.31
C TYR A 254 -6.43 9.32 5.24
N ILE A 255 -5.73 8.28 4.80
CA ILE A 255 -4.66 7.63 5.58
C ILE A 255 -3.57 8.63 5.94
N LEU A 256 -3.10 9.41 4.95
CA LEU A 256 -1.95 10.29 5.10
C LEU A 256 -2.25 11.61 5.84
N SER A 257 -3.51 12.04 5.84
CA SER A 257 -3.96 13.23 6.58
C SER A 257 -4.18 12.99 8.08
N ARG A 258 -4.12 11.73 8.54
CA ARG A 258 -4.26 11.42 9.97
C ARG A 258 -3.11 12.02 10.78
N PRO A 259 -3.38 12.54 11.99
CA PRO A 259 -2.33 12.94 12.91
C PRO A 259 -1.35 11.79 13.14
N GLU A 260 -0.06 12.11 13.13
CA GLU A 260 1.04 11.16 13.35
C GLU A 260 1.16 10.03 12.30
N ALA A 261 0.40 10.09 11.20
CA ALA A 261 0.39 9.06 10.17
C ALA A 261 1.81 8.72 9.68
N LEU A 262 2.59 9.73 9.33
CA LEU A 262 3.95 9.54 8.85
C LEU A 262 4.84 8.86 9.90
N THR A 263 4.75 9.30 11.16
CA THR A 263 5.51 8.71 12.27
C THR A 263 5.14 7.23 12.46
N ILE A 264 3.85 6.90 12.44
CA ILE A 264 3.37 5.53 12.57
C ILE A 264 3.83 4.68 11.39
N LEU A 265 3.75 5.18 10.16
CA LEU A 265 4.07 4.42 8.95
C LEU A 265 5.59 4.23 8.73
N VAL A 266 6.40 5.21 9.11
CA VAL A 266 7.87 5.14 9.02
C VAL A 266 8.46 4.26 10.12
N ASN A 267 7.91 4.34 11.34
CA ASN A 267 8.34 3.49 12.45
C ASN A 267 7.67 2.11 12.45
N GLY A 268 6.55 2.00 11.74
CA GLY A 268 5.82 0.77 11.50
C GLY A 268 6.66 -0.19 10.67
N GLY A 269 6.78 -1.43 11.13
CA GLY A 269 7.36 -2.49 10.32
C GLY A 269 6.45 -2.83 9.13
N GLY A 270 6.92 -3.71 8.26
CA GLY A 270 6.02 -4.36 7.30
C GLY A 270 4.89 -5.09 8.01
N VAL A 271 3.73 -5.14 7.34
CA VAL A 271 2.52 -5.78 7.89
C VAL A 271 2.70 -7.29 8.04
N MET A 272 3.60 -7.88 7.25
CA MET A 272 4.00 -9.29 7.29
C MET A 272 5.49 -9.37 7.60
N GLU A 273 5.90 -10.43 8.30
CA GLU A 273 7.30 -10.62 8.66
C GLU A 273 8.21 -10.64 7.42
N GLY A 274 9.16 -9.69 7.36
CA GLY A 274 10.11 -9.58 6.26
C GLY A 274 9.59 -8.92 4.99
N GLN A 275 8.36 -8.41 4.98
CA GLN A 275 7.86 -7.61 3.87
C GLN A 275 8.06 -6.12 4.15
N ARG A 276 8.08 -5.31 3.08
CA ARG A 276 8.06 -3.86 3.18
C ARG A 276 6.63 -3.36 3.14
N LEU A 277 6.38 -2.28 3.86
CA LEU A 277 5.10 -1.59 3.80
C LEU A 277 4.80 -1.06 2.39
N VAL A 278 5.83 -0.62 1.66
CA VAL A 278 5.72 -0.25 0.24
C VAL A 278 6.45 -1.29 -0.62
N PRO A 279 5.73 -2.19 -1.30
CA PRO A 279 6.31 -3.10 -2.29
C PRO A 279 6.94 -2.33 -3.46
N LEU A 280 8.05 -2.84 -4.02
CA LEU A 280 8.70 -2.20 -5.18
C LEU A 280 7.81 -2.07 -6.41
N PRO A 281 6.97 -3.07 -6.77
CA PRO A 281 6.04 -2.91 -7.89
C PRO A 281 5.05 -1.76 -7.68
N SER A 282 4.60 -1.55 -6.44
CA SER A 282 3.72 -0.43 -6.09
C SER A 282 4.48 0.90 -6.12
N LEU A 283 5.74 0.93 -5.68
CA LEU A 283 6.59 2.12 -5.77
C LEU A 283 6.87 2.52 -7.23
N ASP A 284 7.07 1.55 -8.13
CA ASP A 284 7.20 1.78 -9.57
C ASP A 284 5.96 2.48 -10.13
N ILE A 285 4.77 1.92 -9.85
CA ILE A 285 3.50 2.49 -10.26
C ILE A 285 3.35 3.92 -9.72
N LEU A 286 3.61 4.12 -8.41
CA LEU A 286 3.52 5.43 -7.78
C LEU A 286 4.43 6.45 -8.49
N LEU A 287 5.70 6.12 -8.72
CA LEU A 287 6.65 6.99 -9.39
C LEU A 287 6.20 7.35 -10.81
N ARG A 288 5.69 6.39 -11.58
CA ARG A 288 5.20 6.64 -12.94
C ARG A 288 3.95 7.52 -12.97
N LEU A 289 3.06 7.36 -11.99
CA LEU A 289 1.86 8.20 -11.85
C LEU A 289 2.19 9.62 -11.37
N THR A 290 3.20 9.77 -10.51
CA THR A 290 3.66 11.08 -10.02
C THR A 290 4.50 11.84 -11.04
N PHE A 291 5.36 11.16 -11.81
CA PHE A 291 6.31 11.80 -12.74
C PHE A 291 6.08 11.38 -14.20
N PRO A 292 4.86 11.57 -14.77
CA PRO A 292 4.62 11.26 -16.18
C PRO A 292 5.33 12.25 -17.10
N ALA A 293 5.34 11.96 -18.41
CA ALA A 293 5.79 12.92 -19.40
C ALA A 293 4.93 14.20 -19.34
N PRO A 294 5.47 15.40 -19.64
CA PRO A 294 4.71 16.65 -19.56
C PRO A 294 3.38 16.62 -20.34
N SER A 295 3.34 15.93 -21.48
CA SER A 295 2.14 15.76 -22.33
C SER A 295 1.11 14.79 -21.76
N ALA A 296 1.48 13.95 -20.80
CA ALA A 296 0.61 12.94 -20.17
C ALA A 296 0.10 13.37 -18.79
N ARG A 297 0.45 14.59 -18.34
CA ARG A 297 -0.04 15.14 -17.08
C ARG A 297 -1.55 15.39 -17.16
N VAL A 298 -2.25 14.99 -16.11
CA VAL A 298 -3.70 15.16 -15.94
C VAL A 298 -3.96 15.71 -14.53
N GLU A 299 -5.18 16.15 -14.24
CA GLU A 299 -5.56 16.70 -12.92
C GLU A 299 -5.19 15.76 -11.76
N THR A 300 -5.31 14.44 -11.97
CA THR A 300 -5.00 13.43 -10.94
C THR A 300 -3.51 13.30 -10.66
N THR A 301 -2.64 13.76 -11.58
CA THR A 301 -1.19 13.83 -11.36
C THR A 301 -0.87 14.74 -10.17
N GLU A 302 -1.58 15.86 -10.00
CA GLU A 302 -1.34 16.81 -8.90
C GLU A 302 -1.64 16.17 -7.54
N ARG A 303 -2.66 15.31 -7.46
CA ARG A 303 -2.98 14.56 -6.24
C ARG A 303 -1.89 13.54 -5.90
N PHE A 304 -1.34 12.85 -6.90
CA PHE A 304 -0.19 11.96 -6.70
C PHE A 304 1.07 12.73 -6.27
N GLU A 305 1.31 13.91 -6.83
CA GLU A 305 2.42 14.79 -6.41
C GLU A 305 2.27 15.26 -4.97
N ALA A 306 1.05 15.53 -4.51
CA ALA A 306 0.79 15.92 -3.13
C ALA A 306 1.09 14.82 -2.11
N ILE A 307 0.71 13.56 -2.40
CA ILE A 307 0.91 12.44 -1.46
C ILE A 307 2.29 11.78 -1.58
N TYR A 308 2.97 11.94 -2.73
CA TYR A 308 4.21 11.25 -3.03
C TYR A 308 5.34 11.48 -2.01
N PRO A 309 5.64 12.72 -1.55
CA PRO A 309 6.73 12.94 -0.60
C PRO A 309 6.60 12.10 0.67
N LEU A 310 5.39 12.00 1.22
CA LEU A 310 5.11 11.18 2.41
C LEU A 310 5.31 9.69 2.11
N LEU A 311 4.75 9.22 0.98
CA LEU A 311 4.88 7.81 0.58
C LEU A 311 6.32 7.42 0.24
N LYS A 312 7.12 8.35 -0.29
CA LYS A 312 8.56 8.17 -0.51
C LYS A 312 9.28 7.97 0.82
N ASP A 313 8.98 8.79 1.83
CA ASP A 313 9.61 8.63 3.15
C ASP A 313 9.26 7.30 3.80
N VAL A 314 8.01 6.85 3.67
CA VAL A 314 7.59 5.51 4.12
C VAL A 314 8.30 4.40 3.32
N ALA A 315 8.39 4.53 2.00
CA ALA A 315 9.02 3.52 1.15
C ALA A 315 10.54 3.37 1.38
N LEU A 316 11.18 4.45 1.82
CA LEU A 316 12.61 4.53 2.11
C LEU A 316 12.89 4.52 3.61
N ALA A 317 11.91 4.18 4.44
CA ALA A 317 12.12 4.01 5.86
C ALA A 317 13.09 2.83 6.11
N PRO A 318 13.97 2.92 7.13
CA PRO A 318 14.81 1.80 7.51
C PRO A 318 13.94 0.60 7.89
N GLU A 319 14.12 -0.55 7.23
CA GLU A 319 13.51 -1.79 7.71
C GLU A 319 14.02 -2.06 9.12
N ALA A 320 13.10 -2.25 10.08
CA ALA A 320 13.44 -2.61 11.45
C ALA A 320 14.46 -3.78 11.43
N GLU A 321 15.55 -3.65 12.19
CA GLU A 321 16.66 -4.61 12.25
C GLU A 321 16.24 -6.04 12.65
N ARG A 322 14.97 -6.26 13.01
CA ARG A 322 14.38 -7.48 13.57
C ARG A 322 14.64 -8.77 12.78
N ALA A 323 15.16 -8.71 11.55
CA ALA A 323 15.53 -9.90 10.78
C ALA A 323 16.93 -9.87 10.12
N GLY A 324 17.80 -8.91 10.43
CA GLY A 324 19.10 -8.76 9.73
C GLY A 324 19.00 -8.48 8.22
N ARG A 325 17.78 -8.28 7.70
CA ARG A 325 17.44 -8.06 6.29
C ARG A 325 17.57 -6.60 5.82
N GLY A 326 17.64 -5.63 6.74
CA GLY A 326 17.77 -4.21 6.39
C GLY A 326 18.97 -3.90 5.49
N ARG A 327 20.06 -4.67 5.60
CA ARG A 327 21.24 -4.54 4.71
C ARG A 327 20.95 -4.89 3.24
N TYR A 328 19.98 -5.76 2.98
CA TYR A 328 19.58 -6.16 1.63
C TYR A 328 18.45 -5.28 1.07
N ALA A 329 17.63 -4.69 1.94
CA ALA A 329 16.50 -3.85 1.53
C ALA A 329 16.95 -2.64 0.70
N MET A 330 17.97 -1.90 1.17
CA MET A 330 18.50 -0.74 0.45
C MET A 330 19.25 -1.12 -0.83
N LYS A 331 19.91 -2.29 -0.88
CA LYS A 331 20.50 -2.82 -2.12
C LYS A 331 19.43 -3.06 -3.19
N ARG A 332 18.28 -3.61 -2.80
CA ARG A 332 17.13 -3.81 -3.71
C ARG A 332 16.54 -2.47 -4.19
N ILE A 333 16.44 -1.48 -3.30
CA ILE A 333 15.99 -0.13 -3.65
C ILE A 333 16.98 0.53 -4.62
N LEU A 334 18.28 0.39 -4.39
CA LEU A 334 19.31 0.90 -5.29
C LEU A 334 19.19 0.28 -6.68
N THR A 335 19.08 -1.05 -6.79
CA THR A 335 18.88 -1.73 -8.08
C THR A 335 17.62 -1.22 -8.76
N PHE A 336 16.50 -1.18 -8.03
CA PHE A 336 15.23 -0.67 -8.56
C PHE A 336 15.37 0.76 -9.12
N ALA A 337 15.99 1.65 -8.34
CA ALA A 337 16.18 3.05 -8.71
C ALA A 337 17.10 3.21 -9.93
N LEU A 338 18.17 2.42 -10.03
CA LEU A 338 19.06 2.43 -11.20
C LEU A 338 18.35 1.90 -12.45
N THR A 339 17.61 0.80 -12.34
CA THR A 339 16.81 0.27 -13.46
C THR A 339 15.82 1.31 -13.96
N LEU A 340 15.09 1.96 -13.06
CA LEU A 340 14.11 2.99 -13.43
C LEU A 340 14.76 4.25 -14.02
N ALA A 341 15.93 4.64 -13.53
CA ALA A 341 16.66 5.81 -14.04
C ALA A 341 17.28 5.58 -15.43
N GLY A 342 17.65 4.34 -15.76
CA GLY A 342 18.29 3.96 -17.03
C GLY A 342 17.35 3.31 -18.04
N GLU A 343 16.06 3.20 -17.75
CA GLU A 343 15.10 2.61 -18.67
C GLU A 343 14.75 3.60 -19.81
N GLU A 344 14.94 3.14 -21.04
CA GLU A 344 14.70 3.92 -22.26
C GLU A 344 13.23 4.32 -22.38
N GLY A 345 12.99 5.57 -22.78
CA GLY A 345 11.64 6.11 -22.94
C GLY A 345 11.02 6.69 -21.66
N ASN A 346 11.65 6.51 -20.50
CA ASN A 346 11.18 7.14 -19.26
C ASN A 346 11.33 8.69 -19.32
N PRO A 347 10.37 9.45 -18.77
CA PRO A 347 10.47 10.90 -18.66
C PRO A 347 11.72 11.34 -17.89
N VAL A 348 12.39 12.41 -18.34
CA VAL A 348 13.59 12.94 -17.67
C VAL A 348 13.34 13.27 -16.20
N VAL A 349 12.14 13.75 -15.86
CA VAL A 349 11.75 14.04 -14.47
C VAL A 349 11.70 12.78 -13.60
N LEU A 350 11.18 11.68 -14.14
CA LEU A 350 11.14 10.37 -13.47
C LEU A 350 12.57 9.84 -13.24
N ALA A 351 13.42 9.89 -14.27
CA ALA A 351 14.80 9.43 -14.16
C ALA A 351 15.61 10.25 -13.12
N LYS A 352 15.37 11.57 -13.03
CA LYS A 352 15.98 12.43 -12.01
C LYS A 352 15.55 12.07 -10.59
N GLU A 353 14.28 11.72 -10.40
CA GLU A 353 13.77 11.30 -9.10
C GLU A 353 14.28 9.90 -8.72
N ALA A 354 14.28 8.95 -9.66
CA ALA A 354 14.88 7.64 -9.47
C ALA A 354 16.37 7.76 -9.07
N THR A 355 17.12 8.65 -9.72
CA THR A 355 18.52 8.95 -9.32
C THR A 355 18.60 9.52 -7.90
N SER A 356 17.62 10.33 -7.47
CA SER A 356 17.50 10.83 -6.09
C SER A 356 17.34 9.70 -5.07
N ILE A 357 16.49 8.72 -5.38
CA ILE A 357 16.28 7.53 -4.56
C ILE A 357 17.56 6.70 -4.46
N ALA A 358 18.29 6.54 -5.58
CA ALA A 358 19.58 5.85 -5.59
C ALA A 358 20.62 6.53 -4.68
N ILE A 359 20.69 7.87 -4.69
CA ILE A 359 21.56 8.63 -3.76
C ILE A 359 21.17 8.37 -2.31
N ARG A 360 19.86 8.40 -1.99
CA ARG A 360 19.37 8.12 -0.63
C ARG A 360 19.76 6.72 -0.17
N ALA A 361 19.62 5.71 -1.02
CA ALA A 361 20.05 4.35 -0.72
C ALA A 361 21.57 4.23 -0.44
N LEU A 362 22.41 5.00 -1.15
CA LEU A 362 23.85 5.07 -0.91
C LEU A 362 24.20 5.80 0.40
N SER A 363 23.44 6.84 0.78
CA SER A 363 23.68 7.57 2.04
C SER A 363 23.27 6.77 3.27
N GLU A 364 22.20 6.00 3.19
CA GLU A 364 21.67 5.24 4.33
C GLU A 364 22.42 3.92 4.57
N ASN A 365 23.04 3.35 3.54
CA ASN A 365 23.70 2.05 3.65
C ASN A 365 24.98 1.99 2.81
N VAL A 366 26.14 2.01 3.48
CA VAL A 366 27.46 1.95 2.83
C VAL A 366 27.68 0.68 2.00
N TYR A 367 27.00 -0.42 2.30
CA TYR A 367 27.09 -1.66 1.51
C TYR A 367 26.42 -1.53 0.13
N CYS A 368 25.64 -0.48 -0.11
CA CYS A 368 25.12 -0.15 -1.43
C CYS A 368 26.24 0.18 -2.43
N PHE A 369 27.41 0.65 -1.99
CA PHE A 369 28.55 0.90 -2.89
C PHE A 369 29.14 -0.39 -3.47
N ASP A 370 29.36 -1.42 -2.64
CA ASP A 370 29.78 -2.76 -3.10
C ASP A 370 28.73 -3.38 -4.04
N HIS A 371 27.45 -3.17 -3.73
CA HIS A 371 26.37 -3.66 -4.60
C HIS A 371 26.34 -2.92 -5.94
N TRP A 372 26.46 -1.59 -5.93
CA TRP A 372 26.57 -0.78 -7.14
C TRP A 372 27.77 -1.21 -7.97
N ASP A 373 28.91 -1.50 -7.32
CA ASP A 373 30.09 -2.04 -8.00
C ASP A 373 29.77 -3.29 -8.83
N LYS A 374 29.01 -4.23 -8.26
CA LYS A 374 28.63 -5.47 -8.94
C LYS A 374 27.72 -5.26 -10.15
N ILE A 375 26.76 -4.33 -10.07
CA ILE A 375 25.74 -4.10 -11.12
C ILE A 375 26.09 -2.95 -12.08
N TYR A 376 27.24 -2.31 -11.90
CA TYR A 376 27.65 -1.10 -12.63
C TYR A 376 27.69 -1.28 -14.15
N VAL A 377 28.29 -2.38 -14.61
CA VAL A 377 28.49 -2.67 -16.04
C VAL A 377 27.16 -2.95 -16.74
N ASP A 378 26.18 -3.48 -16.00
CA ASP A 378 24.84 -3.77 -16.51
C ASP A 378 23.95 -2.51 -16.60
N ASN A 379 24.33 -1.43 -15.91
CA ASN A 379 23.53 -0.20 -15.81
C ASN A 379 24.38 1.06 -16.11
N PRO A 380 25.05 1.16 -17.28
CA PRO A 380 26.00 2.24 -17.55
C PRO A 380 25.33 3.62 -17.63
N GLU A 381 24.16 3.73 -18.27
CA GLU A 381 23.43 5.00 -18.41
C GLU A 381 22.96 5.54 -17.06
N ALA A 382 22.29 4.70 -16.28
CA ALA A 382 21.85 5.04 -14.92
C ALA A 382 23.05 5.40 -14.02
N SER A 383 24.16 4.67 -14.16
CA SER A 383 25.37 4.95 -13.36
C SER A 383 26.01 6.28 -13.75
N VAL A 384 26.05 6.64 -15.04
CA VAL A 384 26.51 7.97 -15.49
C VAL A 384 25.64 9.07 -14.89
N ALA A 385 24.31 8.92 -14.95
CA ALA A 385 23.37 9.89 -14.38
C ALA A 385 23.57 10.06 -12.87
N LEU A 386 23.75 8.95 -12.14
CA LEU A 386 24.01 8.96 -10.71
C LEU A 386 25.36 9.60 -10.37
N LEU A 387 26.44 9.25 -11.07
CA LEU A 387 27.77 9.85 -10.89
C LEU A 387 27.74 11.36 -11.15
N LYS A 388 27.06 11.79 -12.23
CA LYS A 388 26.87 13.21 -12.53
C LYS A 388 26.13 13.91 -11.39
N LYS A 389 25.03 13.34 -10.91
CA LYS A 389 24.25 13.93 -9.81
C LYS A 389 25.06 14.01 -8.51
N LEU A 390 25.89 13.02 -8.20
CA LEU A 390 26.82 13.07 -7.06
C LEU A 390 27.88 14.19 -7.18
N VAL A 391 28.29 14.53 -8.41
CA VAL A 391 29.17 15.68 -8.68
C VAL A 391 28.41 17.01 -8.57
N ASP A 392 27.13 17.05 -8.92
CA ASP A 392 26.34 18.29 -8.82
C ASP A 392 25.89 18.54 -7.36
N ASP A 393 25.42 17.51 -6.64
CA ASP A 393 25.00 17.54 -5.24
C ASP A 393 26.21 17.43 -4.28
N ASN A 394 26.86 18.56 -4.03
CA ASN A 394 28.00 18.63 -3.11
C ASN A 394 27.65 18.26 -1.65
N GLN A 395 26.36 18.16 -1.29
CA GLN A 395 25.92 17.81 0.06
C GLN A 395 26.24 16.35 0.43
N PHE A 396 26.10 15.41 -0.52
CA PHE A 396 26.43 14.00 -0.29
C PHE A 396 27.93 13.83 0.02
N LEU A 397 28.78 14.46 -0.79
CA LEU A 397 30.24 14.50 -0.60
C LEU A 397 30.67 15.40 0.57
N ARG A 398 29.73 16.12 1.21
CA ARG A 398 29.97 16.86 2.46
C ARG A 398 29.74 16.04 3.71
N LEU A 399 28.95 14.96 3.65
CA LEU A 399 28.73 14.06 4.79
C LEU A 399 29.97 13.20 5.11
N SER A 400 30.90 13.08 4.16
CA SER A 400 32.27 12.59 4.36
C SER A 400 33.16 13.74 4.84
N THR A 401 33.18 14.00 6.15
CA THR A 401 33.89 15.16 6.73
C THR A 401 35.31 14.86 7.17
N SER A 402 35.75 13.60 7.22
CA SER A 402 37.10 13.20 7.59
C SER A 402 37.77 12.19 6.62
N PRO A 403 39.09 12.32 6.38
CA PRO A 403 39.94 11.30 5.74
C PRO A 403 39.82 9.88 6.31
N SER A 404 39.50 9.77 7.60
CA SER A 404 39.37 8.50 8.32
C SER A 404 37.95 7.92 8.28
N ASP A 405 37.01 8.61 7.63
CA ASP A 405 35.63 8.13 7.56
C ASP A 405 35.59 6.90 6.65
N ILE A 406 35.07 5.80 7.19
CA ILE A 406 34.84 4.54 6.46
C ILE A 406 34.11 4.79 5.13
N LEU A 407 33.17 5.74 5.11
CA LEU A 407 32.46 6.16 3.90
C LEU A 407 33.40 6.77 2.84
N THR A 408 34.34 7.64 3.23
CA THR A 408 35.32 8.24 2.31
C THR A 408 36.17 7.16 1.63
N VAL A 409 36.63 6.17 2.40
CA VAL A 409 37.43 5.04 1.90
C VAL A 409 36.61 4.20 0.91
N ILE A 410 35.39 3.82 1.29
CA ILE A 410 34.49 3.01 0.44
C ILE A 410 34.18 3.72 -0.87
N VAL A 411 33.87 5.02 -0.83
CA VAL A 411 33.59 5.80 -2.04
C VAL A 411 34.82 5.84 -2.93
N HIS A 412 36.01 6.10 -2.37
CA HIS A 412 37.26 6.12 -3.12
C HIS A 412 37.55 4.77 -3.81
N GLU A 413 37.46 3.66 -3.07
CA GLU A 413 37.66 2.31 -3.60
C GLU A 413 36.66 1.99 -4.73
N THR A 414 35.40 2.41 -4.56
CA THR A 414 34.36 2.23 -5.58
C THR A 414 34.67 3.03 -6.84
N MET A 415 35.07 4.30 -6.69
CA MET A 415 35.47 5.12 -7.85
C MET A 415 36.66 4.52 -8.59
N GLU A 416 37.68 4.02 -7.89
CA GLU A 416 38.82 3.35 -8.52
C GLU A 416 38.43 2.04 -9.22
N SER A 417 37.48 1.28 -8.65
CA SER A 417 36.90 0.12 -9.31
C SER A 417 36.20 0.51 -10.62
N PHE A 418 35.34 1.54 -10.60
CA PHE A 418 34.67 2.05 -11.79
C PHE A 418 35.66 2.52 -12.84
N ARG A 419 36.71 3.26 -12.46
CA ARG A 419 37.75 3.71 -13.41
C ARG A 419 38.45 2.54 -14.09
N ARG A 420 38.73 1.44 -13.36
CA ARG A 420 39.30 0.22 -13.96
C ARG A 420 38.33 -0.43 -14.95
N LYS A 421 37.04 -0.56 -14.59
CA LYS A 421 35.99 -1.10 -15.46
C LYS A 421 35.78 -0.25 -16.71
N ASN A 422 35.76 1.07 -16.56
CA ASN A 422 35.63 2.03 -17.65
C ASN A 422 36.79 1.91 -18.65
N LYS A 423 38.04 1.88 -18.16
CA LYS A 423 39.22 1.71 -19.02
C LYS A 423 39.14 0.43 -19.85
N ARG A 424 38.71 -0.67 -19.23
CA ARG A 424 38.52 -1.96 -19.91
C ARG A 424 37.44 -1.85 -21.00
N ALA A 425 36.25 -1.37 -20.65
CA ALA A 425 35.14 -1.26 -21.60
C ALA A 425 35.41 -0.27 -22.75
N ILE A 426 36.18 0.80 -22.50
CA ILE A 426 36.63 1.75 -23.52
C ILE A 426 37.60 1.07 -24.49
N ALA A 427 38.54 0.27 -23.97
CA ALA A 427 39.52 -0.46 -24.79
C ALA A 427 38.87 -1.56 -25.64
N GLU A 428 37.80 -2.18 -25.14
CA GLU A 428 37.02 -3.19 -25.88
C GLU A 428 36.16 -2.59 -27.01
N GLY A 429 35.93 -1.26 -27.02
CA GLY A 429 35.34 -0.55 -28.17
C GLY A 429 33.84 -0.79 -28.41
N GLY A 430 33.07 -1.18 -27.39
CA GLY A 430 31.64 -1.47 -27.50
C GLY A 430 30.74 -0.24 -27.67
N ALA A 431 29.44 -0.48 -27.94
CA ALA A 431 28.42 0.57 -28.16
C ALA A 431 28.34 1.60 -27.01
N ASN A 432 28.60 1.17 -25.77
CA ASN A 432 28.56 2.03 -24.57
C ASN A 432 29.87 2.79 -24.29
N CYS A 433 30.84 2.78 -25.22
CA CYS A 433 32.15 3.42 -25.02
C CYS A 433 32.04 4.92 -24.65
N ALA A 434 31.07 5.65 -25.22
CA ALA A 434 30.82 7.05 -24.88
C ALA A 434 30.39 7.22 -23.40
N LEU A 435 29.47 6.38 -22.92
CA LEU A 435 29.00 6.38 -21.53
C LEU A 435 30.14 6.11 -20.55
N TYR A 436 31.01 5.16 -20.86
CA TYR A 436 32.16 4.85 -20.00
C TYR A 436 33.22 5.95 -19.96
N LYS A 437 33.41 6.71 -21.06
CA LYS A 437 34.27 7.91 -21.06
C LYS A 437 33.69 9.00 -20.17
N GLU A 438 32.38 9.20 -20.24
CA GLU A 438 31.68 10.17 -19.41
C GLU A 438 31.67 9.76 -17.92
N ALA A 439 31.40 8.49 -17.63
CA ALA A 439 31.49 7.95 -16.27
C ALA A 439 32.89 8.13 -15.68
N ASP A 440 33.95 7.82 -16.45
CA ASP A 440 35.35 7.98 -15.99
C ASP A 440 35.67 9.44 -15.66
N LYS A 441 35.15 10.41 -16.44
CA LYS A 441 35.25 11.83 -16.12
C LYS A 441 34.63 12.14 -14.76
N TYR A 442 33.41 11.65 -14.48
CA TYR A 442 32.76 11.90 -13.20
C TYR A 442 33.46 11.20 -12.04
N CYS A 443 33.91 9.95 -12.20
CA CYS A 443 34.70 9.25 -11.17
C CYS A 443 35.97 10.02 -10.79
N ARG A 444 36.68 10.62 -11.78
CA ARG A 444 37.84 11.47 -11.51
C ARG A 444 37.47 12.73 -10.72
N LEU A 445 36.37 13.38 -11.07
CA LEU A 445 35.90 14.58 -10.36
C LEU A 445 35.52 14.28 -8.91
N ILE A 446 34.82 13.16 -8.67
CA ILE A 446 34.48 12.70 -7.32
C ILE A 446 35.75 12.42 -6.52
N SER A 447 36.67 11.62 -7.08
CA SER A 447 37.94 11.27 -6.42
C SER A 447 38.77 12.52 -6.10
N TRP A 448 38.86 13.46 -7.04
CA TRP A 448 39.55 14.74 -6.86
C TRP A 448 38.94 15.55 -5.70
N ARG A 449 37.61 15.65 -5.62
CA ARG A 449 36.92 16.36 -4.52
C ARG A 449 37.13 15.70 -3.17
N LEU A 450 37.21 14.37 -3.12
CA LEU A 450 37.56 13.65 -1.89
C LEU A 450 39.00 13.97 -1.49
N CYS A 451 39.96 13.94 -2.43
CA CYS A 451 41.37 14.25 -2.17
C CYS A 451 41.65 15.69 -1.69
N PHE A 452 40.98 16.70 -2.25
CA PHE A 452 41.17 18.11 -1.83
C PHE A 452 40.68 18.40 -0.41
N ARG A 453 39.89 17.50 0.18
CA ARG A 453 39.50 17.56 1.60
C ARG A 453 40.46 16.81 2.52
N LEU A 454 41.45 16.11 1.97
CA LEU A 454 42.49 15.38 2.73
C LEU A 454 43.73 16.23 3.03
N THR A 455 43.86 17.41 2.42
CA THR A 455 45.01 18.31 2.68
C THR A 455 44.66 19.29 3.79
N PRO A 456 45.30 19.24 4.98
CA PRO A 456 45.28 20.38 5.88
C PRO A 456 45.91 21.57 5.13
N ILE A 457 45.28 22.75 5.22
CA ILE A 457 45.57 23.98 4.46
C ILE A 457 47.03 24.49 4.60
N ASN A 458 47.89 23.85 5.41
CA ASN A 458 49.23 24.35 5.71
C ASN A 458 50.37 23.84 4.80
N ALA A 459 50.08 23.21 3.66
CA ALA A 459 51.13 22.74 2.74
C ALA A 459 50.92 23.21 1.30
N LEU A 460 50.76 24.52 1.10
CA LEU A 460 51.01 25.13 -0.20
C LEU A 460 52.02 26.27 -0.02
N VAL A 461 53.31 25.93 0.01
CA VAL A 461 54.36 26.90 -0.30
C VAL A 461 54.54 26.87 -1.82
N PRO A 462 54.13 27.91 -2.57
CA PRO A 462 54.56 28.03 -3.96
C PRO A 462 56.07 28.35 -3.96
N ALA A 463 56.88 27.43 -4.43
CA ALA A 463 58.28 27.69 -4.78
C ALA A 463 58.30 28.63 -5.99
N ALA A 464 58.35 29.95 -5.72
CA ALA A 464 58.63 30.94 -6.74
C ALA A 464 60.10 30.84 -7.15
N VAL A 465 60.34 30.35 -8.36
CA VAL A 465 61.63 30.49 -9.04
C VAL A 465 61.78 31.97 -9.42
N GLY A 466 62.56 32.71 -8.65
CA GLY A 466 62.96 34.09 -8.94
C GLY A 466 64.46 34.16 -9.17
N ALA A 467 64.88 34.21 -10.43
CA ALA A 467 66.21 34.66 -10.80
C ALA A 467 66.22 36.20 -10.83
N ALA A 468 66.97 36.84 -9.94
CA ALA A 468 67.62 38.13 -10.19
C ALA A 468 68.61 38.47 -9.06
N VAL A 469 69.80 38.87 -9.51
CA VAL A 469 70.99 39.30 -8.76
C VAL A 469 70.77 40.70 -8.17
N GLY A 470 71.30 40.97 -6.96
CA GLY A 470 71.73 42.32 -6.58
C GLY A 470 71.42 42.84 -5.17
N ALA A 471 72.40 42.64 -4.27
CA ALA A 471 72.94 43.60 -3.30
C ALA A 471 72.08 44.29 -2.19
N THR A 472 72.52 43.99 -0.96
CA THR A 472 72.76 44.89 0.20
C THR A 472 71.60 45.46 1.03
N GLY A 473 71.61 45.14 2.33
CA GLY A 473 71.41 46.16 3.38
C GLY A 473 70.48 45.84 4.54
N ALA A 474 71.08 45.41 5.66
CA ALA A 474 70.72 45.72 7.05
C ALA A 474 69.40 45.22 7.70
N ALA A 475 69.64 44.39 8.72
CA ALA A 475 68.88 44.04 9.92
C ALA A 475 67.87 45.06 10.49
N LEU A 476 66.79 44.54 11.09
CA LEU A 476 66.44 44.81 12.51
C LEU A 476 65.39 43.82 13.05
N ILE A 477 65.60 43.46 14.31
CA ILE A 477 64.89 42.48 15.14
C ILE A 477 63.80 43.18 15.96
N ALA A 478 62.60 42.60 16.05
CA ALA A 478 61.66 42.61 17.19
C ALA A 478 60.42 41.81 16.76
N GLY A 479 59.83 40.85 17.47
CA GLY A 479 59.80 40.60 18.90
C GLY A 479 58.34 40.64 19.38
N VAL A 480 57.86 39.52 19.92
CA VAL A 480 56.91 39.41 21.06
C VAL A 480 55.39 39.24 20.79
N SER A 481 54.95 38.02 21.15
CA SER A 481 53.77 37.59 21.93
C SER A 481 52.35 37.44 21.36
N LEU A 482 51.97 36.16 21.26
CA LEU A 482 50.82 35.50 21.93
C LEU A 482 49.98 36.37 22.88
N VAL A 483 48.68 36.50 22.59
CA VAL A 483 47.59 36.48 23.59
C VAL A 483 46.32 35.92 22.92
N SER A 484 45.81 34.81 23.45
CA SER A 484 44.43 34.32 23.25
C SER A 484 43.44 35.19 24.02
N PRO A 485 42.16 35.20 23.65
CA PRO A 485 41.17 35.06 24.70
C PRO A 485 40.04 34.09 24.34
N SER A 486 39.79 33.19 25.27
CA SER A 486 38.52 32.55 25.53
C SER A 486 37.64 33.48 26.37
N LEU A 487 36.41 33.70 25.90
CA LEU A 487 35.18 33.61 26.69
C LEU A 487 34.02 33.34 25.74
#